data_AF-A0A0H5E322-F1
#
_entry.id   AF-A0A0H5E322-F1
#
_cell.length_a   1.000
_cell.length_b   1.000
_cell.length_c   1.000
_cell.angle_alpha   90.00
_cell.angle_beta   90.00
_cell.angle_gamma   90.00
#
_symmetry.space_group_name_H-M   'P 1'
#
loop_
_entity.id
_entity.type
_entity.pdbx_description
1 polymer ?
#
loop_
_entity_poly.entity_id
_entity_poly.type
_entity_poly.pdbx_seq_one_letter_code
_entity_poly.pdbx_strand_id
1 'polypeptide(L)'
;MTNDDVLSPKQRSVLPIFCTQLNIEKACAEAGISKQTFYQWMKNPQFKRELWRMRRAIGTQSIEQLKIESKRAADTLTELLDPQNPPGVRRAAANDILNYVLKFRENESLLFEMYEED
;
A
#
# COMPACT_ATOMS: atom_id res chain seq x y z
N MET A 1 -5.21 25.58 -24.97
CA MET A 1 -4.61 24.28 -24.59
C MET A 1 -3.11 24.47 -24.66
N THR A 2 -2.45 24.77 -23.54
CA THR A 2 -0.99 24.93 -23.52
C THR A 2 -0.35 23.54 -23.67
N ASN A 3 0.84 23.50 -24.25
CA ASN A 3 1.64 22.29 -24.50
C ASN A 3 2.05 21.52 -23.21
N ASP A 4 1.54 21.91 -22.05
CA ASP A 4 1.85 21.37 -20.72
C ASP A 4 1.05 20.11 -20.35
N ASP A 5 0.10 19.71 -21.20
CA ASP A 5 -0.82 18.58 -20.96
C ASP A 5 -0.25 17.19 -21.33
N VAL A 6 0.98 17.10 -21.84
CA VAL A 6 1.56 15.83 -22.28
C VAL A 6 2.95 15.65 -21.68
N LEU A 7 3.10 14.65 -20.81
CA LEU A 7 4.41 14.22 -20.32
C LEU A 7 5.35 13.92 -21.48
N SER A 8 6.56 14.48 -21.42
CA SER A 8 7.59 14.25 -22.42
C SER A 8 8.00 12.77 -22.47
N PRO A 9 8.56 12.28 -23.59
CA PRO A 9 9.05 10.89 -23.69
C PRO A 9 10.04 10.55 -22.57
N LYS A 10 10.92 11.49 -22.20
CA LYS A 10 11.87 11.32 -21.10
C LYS A 10 11.19 11.29 -19.74
N GLN A 11 10.16 12.11 -19.50
CA GLN A 11 9.40 12.03 -18.25
C GLN A 11 8.70 10.69 -18.10
N ARG A 12 8.07 10.17 -19.17
CA ARG A 12 7.39 8.87 -19.15
C ARG A 12 8.35 7.71 -18.90
N SER A 13 9.53 7.73 -19.53
CA SER A 13 10.49 6.63 -19.41
C SER A 13 11.11 6.52 -18.01
N VAL A 14 11.19 7.63 -17.26
CA VAL A 14 11.76 7.58 -15.90
C VAL A 14 10.74 7.19 -14.82
N LEU A 15 9.44 7.38 -15.06
CA LEU A 15 8.41 7.14 -14.05
C LEU A 15 8.47 5.74 -13.41
N PRO A 16 8.65 4.63 -14.16
CA PRO A 16 8.78 3.29 -13.57
C PRO A 16 9.93 3.18 -12.55
N ILE A 17 11.08 3.81 -12.84
CA ILE A 17 12.27 3.82 -11.96
C ILE A 17 11.94 4.49 -10.62
N PHE A 18 11.24 5.63 -10.66
CA PHE A 18 10.80 6.34 -9.45
C PHE A 18 9.65 5.67 -8.70
N CYS A 19 9.00 4.66 -9.29
CA CYS A 19 7.98 3.87 -8.62
C CYS A 19 8.57 2.73 -7.79
N THR A 20 9.70 2.17 -8.20
CA THR A 20 10.34 1.02 -7.54
C THR A 20 11.47 1.41 -6.59
N GLN A 21 12.03 2.62 -6.73
CA GLN A 21 13.13 3.09 -5.91
C GLN A 21 12.68 4.15 -4.88
N LEU A 22 12.85 3.84 -3.59
CA LEU A 22 12.53 4.75 -2.48
C LEU A 22 13.59 5.86 -2.31
N ASN A 23 14.83 5.59 -2.72
CA ASN A 23 15.90 6.57 -2.66
C ASN A 23 15.95 7.43 -3.94
N ILE A 24 15.59 8.71 -3.83
CA ILE A 24 15.55 9.67 -4.96
C ILE A 24 16.92 9.80 -5.65
N GLU A 25 18.02 9.71 -4.91
CA GLU A 25 19.37 9.86 -5.46
C GLU A 25 19.74 8.69 -6.37
N LYS A 26 19.45 7.47 -5.91
CA LYS A 26 19.63 6.25 -6.72
C LYS A 26 18.71 6.26 -7.95
N ALA A 27 17.46 6.67 -7.75
CA ALA A 27 16.48 6.75 -8.84
C ALA A 27 16.90 7.77 -9.92
N CYS A 28 17.44 8.92 -9.51
CA CYS A 28 17.96 9.93 -10.43
C CYS A 28 19.19 9.42 -11.21
N ALA A 29 20.11 8.73 -10.53
CA ALA A 29 21.28 8.13 -11.18
C ALA A 29 20.88 7.08 -12.23
N GLU A 30 19.95 6.19 -11.88
CA GLU A 30 19.42 5.15 -12.78
C GLU A 30 18.63 5.76 -13.95
N ALA A 31 17.84 6.79 -13.69
CA ALA A 31 17.09 7.53 -14.72
C ALA A 31 17.97 8.40 -15.63
N GLY A 32 19.23 8.60 -15.26
CA GLY A 32 20.16 9.50 -15.94
C GLY A 32 19.69 10.97 -15.91
N ILE A 33 19.16 11.43 -14.78
CA ILE A 33 18.73 12.82 -14.58
C ILE A 33 19.31 13.40 -13.28
N SER A 34 19.39 14.72 -13.18
CA SER A 34 19.75 15.38 -11.92
C SER A 34 18.58 15.41 -10.93
N LYS A 35 18.86 15.49 -9.62
CA LYS A 35 17.82 15.73 -8.60
C LYS A 35 17.05 17.01 -8.86
N GLN A 36 17.73 18.06 -9.32
CA GLN A 36 17.11 19.35 -9.65
C GLN A 36 16.08 19.19 -10.77
N THR A 37 16.40 18.40 -11.80
CA THR A 37 15.46 18.05 -12.88
C THR A 37 14.23 17.33 -12.34
N PHE A 38 14.42 16.35 -11.46
CA PHE A 38 13.31 15.64 -10.82
C PHE A 38 12.41 16.57 -10.01
N TYR A 39 12.98 17.40 -9.13
CA TYR A 39 12.19 18.35 -8.33
C TYR A 39 11.49 19.40 -9.19
N GLN A 40 12.09 19.82 -10.30
CA GLN A 40 11.42 20.70 -11.25
C GLN A 40 10.23 20.00 -11.92
N TRP A 41 10.35 18.73 -12.31
CA TRP A 41 9.23 17.95 -12.84
C TRP A 41 8.14 17.69 -11.79
N MET A 42 8.49 17.54 -10.51
CA MET A 42 7.51 17.40 -9.43
C MET A 42 6.64 18.65 -9.21
N LYS A 43 7.05 19.81 -9.71
CA LYS A 43 6.21 21.02 -9.75
C LYS A 43 5.13 20.93 -10.83
N ASN A 44 5.31 20.11 -11.86
CA ASN A 44 4.28 19.83 -12.85
C ASN A 44 3.22 18.90 -12.23
N PRO A 45 1.96 19.36 -12.09
CA PRO A 45 0.89 18.56 -11.48
C PRO A 45 0.63 17.23 -12.17
N GLN A 46 0.80 17.16 -13.49
CA GLN A 46 0.61 15.95 -14.27
C GLN A 46 1.69 14.91 -13.98
N PHE A 47 2.97 15.31 -13.96
CA PHE A 47 4.06 14.39 -13.63
C PHE A 47 3.88 13.83 -12.22
N LYS A 48 3.54 14.71 -11.27
CA LYS A 48 3.20 14.32 -9.90
C LYS A 48 2.03 13.33 -9.89
N ARG A 49 0.93 13.65 -10.57
CA ARG A 49 -0.27 12.80 -10.63
C ARG A 49 0.03 11.41 -11.20
N GLU A 50 0.79 11.33 -12.28
CA GLU A 50 1.15 10.06 -12.91
C GLU A 50 2.06 9.21 -12.01
N LEU A 51 3.07 9.82 -11.38
CA LEU A 51 3.91 9.13 -10.40
C LEU A 51 3.09 8.59 -9.22
N TRP A 52 2.17 9.41 -8.70
CA TRP A 52 1.25 9.01 -7.63
C TRP A 52 0.30 7.89 -8.06
N ARG A 53 -0.25 7.96 -9.28
CA ARG A 53 -1.11 6.91 -9.85
C ARG A 53 -0.37 5.58 -9.92
N MET A 54 0.84 5.57 -10.47
CA MET A 54 1.65 4.36 -10.62
C MET A 54 2.06 3.77 -9.27
N ARG A 55 2.49 4.61 -8.32
CA ARG A 55 2.79 4.16 -6.95
C ARG A 55 1.57 3.58 -6.26
N ARG A 56 0.40 4.21 -6.42
CA ARG A 56 -0.86 3.66 -5.89
C ARG A 56 -1.20 2.33 -6.53
N ALA A 57 -1.05 2.17 -7.84
CA ALA A 57 -1.32 0.89 -8.51
C ALA A 57 -0.46 -0.25 -7.95
N ILE A 58 0.84 0.00 -7.73
CA ILE A 58 1.74 -0.97 -7.09
C ILE A 58 1.27 -1.27 -5.65
N GLY A 59 0.96 -0.23 -4.88
CA GLY A 59 0.48 -0.39 -3.51
C GLY A 59 -0.82 -1.18 -3.43
N THR A 60 -1.78 -0.91 -4.31
CA THR A 60 -3.06 -1.62 -4.39
C THR A 60 -2.84 -3.12 -4.59
N GLN A 61 -1.96 -3.51 -5.51
CA GLN A 61 -1.65 -4.93 -5.73
C GLN A 61 -1.09 -5.59 -4.47
N SER A 62 -0.16 -4.94 -3.78
CA SER A 62 0.39 -5.45 -2.51
C SER A 62 -0.67 -5.58 -1.43
N ILE A 63 -1.59 -4.62 -1.32
CA ILE A 63 -2.71 -4.68 -0.37
C ILE A 63 -3.67 -5.82 -0.71
N GLU A 64 -4.02 -6.02 -1.98
CA GLU A 64 -4.86 -7.14 -2.39
C GLU A 64 -4.19 -8.48 -2.07
N GLN A 65 -2.87 -8.60 -2.25
CA GLN A 65 -2.15 -9.79 -1.82
C GLN A 65 -2.23 -10.00 -0.31
N LEU A 66 -2.07 -8.94 0.50
CA LEU A 66 -2.19 -9.03 1.95
C LEU A 66 -3.61 -9.41 2.40
N LYS A 67 -4.66 -8.97 1.70
CA LYS A 67 -6.05 -9.40 1.96
C LYS A 67 -6.26 -10.89 1.68
N ILE A 68 -5.63 -11.43 0.65
CA ILE A 68 -5.69 -12.86 0.36
C ILE A 68 -4.97 -13.65 1.46
N GLU A 69 -3.77 -13.21 1.86
CA GLU A 69 -2.99 -13.88 2.91
C GLU A 69 -3.60 -13.72 4.30
N SER A 70 -4.35 -12.63 4.57
CA SER A 70 -5.02 -12.46 5.86
C SER A 70 -6.11 -13.51 6.09
N LYS A 71 -6.84 -13.91 5.02
CA LYS A 71 -7.76 -15.06 5.10
C LYS A 71 -7.01 -16.34 5.48
N ARG A 72 -5.90 -16.64 4.80
CA ARG A 72 -5.07 -17.82 5.11
C ARG A 72 -4.58 -17.79 6.56
N ALA A 73 -4.16 -16.64 7.07
CA ALA A 73 -3.74 -16.49 8.46
C ALA A 73 -4.90 -16.75 9.44
N ALA A 74 -6.11 -16.29 9.14
CA ALA A 74 -7.30 -16.58 9.94
C ALA A 74 -7.66 -18.08 9.93
N ASP A 75 -7.54 -18.73 8.76
CA ASP A 75 -7.71 -20.19 8.64
C ASP A 75 -6.68 -20.93 9.51
N THR A 76 -5.41 -20.52 9.48
CA THR A 76 -4.38 -21.08 10.38
C THR A 76 -4.73 -20.92 11.85
N LEU A 77 -5.18 -19.75 12.30
CA LEU A 77 -5.61 -19.57 13.70
C LEU A 77 -6.77 -20.51 14.07
N THR A 78 -7.69 -20.75 13.14
CA THR A 78 -8.82 -21.66 13.34
C THR A 78 -8.34 -23.11 13.45
N GLU A 79 -7.42 -23.55 12.59
CA GLU A 79 -6.81 -24.88 12.67
C GLU A 79 -6.06 -25.11 13.99
N LEU A 80 -5.40 -24.06 14.52
CA LEU A 80 -4.70 -24.14 15.80
C LEU A 80 -5.62 -24.37 17.01
N LEU A 81 -6.94 -24.22 16.86
CA LEU A 81 -7.93 -24.58 17.88
C LEU A 81 -8.19 -26.08 18.00
N ASP A 82 -7.66 -26.90 17.08
CA ASP A 82 -7.86 -28.35 17.10
C ASP A 82 -7.49 -28.95 18.48
N PRO A 83 -8.36 -29.79 19.08
CA PRO A 83 -8.10 -30.44 20.38
C PRO A 83 -6.78 -31.23 20.46
N GLN A 84 -6.22 -31.68 19.33
CA GLN A 84 -4.95 -32.38 19.25
C GLN A 84 -3.74 -31.45 19.50
N ASN A 85 -3.89 -30.15 19.30
CA ASN A 85 -2.83 -29.18 19.59
C ASN A 85 -2.65 -28.97 21.11
N PRO A 86 -1.45 -28.60 21.60
CA PRO A 86 -1.23 -28.34 23.02
C PRO A 86 -2.19 -27.28 23.59
N PRO A 87 -2.69 -27.43 24.84
CA PRO A 87 -3.65 -26.49 25.42
C PRO A 87 -3.22 -25.01 25.39
N GLY A 88 -1.91 -24.75 25.56
CA GLY A 88 -1.36 -23.39 25.47
C GLY A 88 -1.50 -22.76 24.09
N VAL A 89 -1.28 -23.54 23.02
CA VAL A 89 -1.41 -23.10 21.63
C VAL A 89 -2.86 -22.78 21.31
N ARG A 90 -3.79 -23.66 21.70
CA ARG A 90 -5.23 -23.43 21.52
C ARG A 90 -5.71 -22.19 22.25
N ARG A 91 -5.28 -22.00 23.51
CA ARG A 91 -5.62 -20.80 24.29
C ARG A 91 -5.09 -19.54 23.63
N ALA A 92 -3.86 -19.55 23.12
CA ALA A 92 -3.27 -18.40 22.44
C ALA A 92 -4.05 -18.07 21.15
N ALA A 93 -4.29 -19.07 20.28
CA ALA A 93 -5.05 -18.88 19.06
C ALA A 93 -6.49 -18.35 19.33
N ALA A 94 -7.17 -18.89 20.35
CA ALA A 94 -8.49 -18.41 20.75
C ALA A 94 -8.44 -16.94 21.21
N ASN A 95 -7.42 -16.56 21.99
CA ASN A 95 -7.25 -15.18 22.45
C ASN A 95 -6.95 -14.23 21.27
N ASP A 96 -6.10 -14.64 20.33
CA ASP A 96 -5.78 -13.85 19.14
C ASP A 96 -7.04 -13.62 18.29
N ILE A 97 -7.82 -14.66 18.02
CA ILE A 97 -9.10 -14.55 17.29
C ILE A 97 -10.03 -13.55 17.98
N LEU A 98 -10.24 -13.67 19.29
CA LEU A 98 -11.11 -12.76 20.04
C LEU A 98 -10.62 -11.31 19.97
N ASN A 99 -9.31 -11.08 20.12
CA ASN A 99 -8.72 -9.75 20.03
C ASN A 99 -8.87 -9.14 18.62
N TYR A 100 -8.72 -9.93 17.56
CA TYR A 100 -8.91 -9.44 16.19
C TYR A 100 -10.37 -9.10 15.89
N VAL A 101 -11.33 -9.89 16.39
CA VAL A 101 -12.76 -9.58 16.25
C VAL A 101 -13.13 -8.28 16.96
N LEU A 102 -12.59 -8.05 18.17
CA LEU A 102 -12.82 -6.80 18.90
C LEU A 102 -12.27 -5.59 18.13
N LYS A 103 -11.02 -5.66 17.66
CA LYS A 103 -10.42 -4.60 16.83
C LYS A 103 -11.17 -4.34 15.53
N PHE A 104 -11.69 -5.40 14.89
CA PHE A 104 -12.50 -5.24 13.69
C PHE A 104 -13.77 -4.43 13.98
N ARG A 105 -14.48 -4.73 15.07
CA ARG A 105 -15.67 -3.97 15.50
C ARG A 105 -15.35 -2.52 15.86
N GLU A 106 -14.23 -2.27 16.52
CA GLU A 106 -13.75 -0.90 16.82
C GLU A 106 -13.53 -0.11 15.52
N ASN A 107 -12.88 -0.73 14.53
CA ASN A 107 -12.67 -0.09 13.22
C ASN A 107 -13.97 0.17 12.46
N GLU A 108 -14.96 -0.73 12.54
CA GLU A 108 -16.28 -0.51 11.95
C GLU A 108 -17.02 0.68 12.60
N SER A 109 -16.90 0.85 13.92
CA SER A 109 -17.46 2.00 14.64
C SER A 109 -16.86 3.32 14.14
N LEU A 110 -15.53 3.38 14.01
CA LEU A 110 -14.83 4.57 13.53
C LEU A 110 -15.24 4.94 12.09
N LEU A 111 -15.42 3.93 11.23
CA LEU A 111 -15.89 4.17 9.87
C LEU A 111 -17.31 4.73 9.85
N PHE A 112 -18.20 4.23 10.71
CA PHE A 112 -19.57 4.73 10.81
C PHE A 112 -19.62 6.21 11.26
N GLU A 113 -18.83 6.58 12.26
CA GLU A 113 -18.72 7.96 12.76
C GLU A 113 -18.25 8.94 11.66
N MET A 114 -17.31 8.52 10.80
CA MET A 114 -16.85 9.35 9.68
C MET A 114 -17.93 9.64 8.63
N TYR A 115 -18.94 8.77 8.48
CA TYR A 115 -20.02 8.96 7.51
C TYR A 115 -21.21 9.77 8.07
N GLU A 116 -21.29 9.96 9.39
CA GLU A 116 -22.33 10.81 10.01
C GLU A 116 -21.91 12.28 10.16
N GLU A 117 -20.61 12.61 10.00
CA GLU A 117 -20.08 13.98 10.10
C GLU A 117 -20.03 14.77 8.76
N ASP A 118 -20.38 14.14 7.63
CA ASP A 118 -20.49 14.75 6.28
C ASP A 118 -21.94 15.01 5.85
#